data_AF-A0A4Y6UQE3-F1
#
_entry.id   AF-A0A4Y6UQE3-F1
#
_cell.length_a   1.000
_cell.length_b   1.000
_cell.length_c   1.000
_cell.angle_alpha   90.00
_cell.angle_beta   90.00
_cell.angle_gamma   90.00
#
_symmetry.space_group_name_H-M   'P 1'
#
loop_
_entity.id
_entity.type
_entity.pdbx_description
1 polymer ?
#
loop_
_entity_poly.entity_id
_entity_poly.type
_entity_poly.pdbx_seq_one_letter_code
_entity_poly.pdbx_strand_id
1 'polypeptide(L)'
;MQSLKDDKVQQTNRLENKNMHSSCKEAISKVILAIEEQIIVLEKEINEHINNYPHLKNMVENLKTIKGIGYLTAVAVVAEMPSVDNFDNAKQFTAFAARTLSIGIVSK
;
A
#
# COMPACT_ATOMS: atom_id res chain seq x y z
N MET A 1 4.65 5.06 -2.02
CA MET A 1 3.23 4.81 -2.35
C MET A 1 2.25 5.59 -1.48
N GLN A 2 2.43 5.65 -0.14
CA GLN A 2 1.53 6.42 0.74
C GLN A 2 1.47 7.91 0.35
N SER A 3 2.62 8.55 0.10
CA SER A 3 2.67 9.97 -0.33
C SER A 3 1.86 10.24 -1.60
N LEU A 4 1.93 9.36 -2.61
CA LEU A 4 1.12 9.49 -3.84
C LEU A 4 -0.38 9.38 -3.56
N LYS A 5 -0.79 8.53 -2.60
CA LYS A 5 -2.20 8.42 -2.18
C LYS A 5 -2.65 9.68 -1.45
N ASP A 6 -1.79 10.28 -0.63
CA ASP A 6 -2.07 11.52 0.08
C ASP A 6 -2.17 12.70 -0.90
N ASP A 7 -1.28 12.77 -1.89
CA ASP A 7 -1.32 13.77 -2.97
C ASP A 7 -2.62 13.66 -3.78
N LYS A 8 -3.07 12.44 -4.10
CA LYS A 8 -4.38 12.21 -4.75
C LYS A 8 -5.52 12.76 -3.91
N VAL A 9 -5.55 12.47 -2.61
CA VAL A 9 -6.60 12.98 -1.70
C VAL A 9 -6.59 14.51 -1.69
N GLN A 10 -5.41 15.12 -1.61
CA GLN A 10 -5.29 16.57 -1.65
C GLN A 10 -5.83 17.16 -2.96
N GLN A 11 -5.50 16.58 -4.11
CA GLN A 11 -6.01 17.06 -5.40
C GLN A 11 -7.52 16.87 -5.55
N THR A 12 -8.08 15.75 -5.06
CA THR A 12 -9.53 15.52 -5.04
C THR A 12 -10.24 16.55 -4.17
N ASN A 13 -9.73 16.84 -2.97
CA ASN A 13 -10.29 17.86 -2.08
C ASN A 13 -10.26 19.25 -2.75
N ARG A 14 -9.23 19.55 -3.54
CA ARG A 14 -9.17 20.80 -4.32
C ARG A 14 -10.24 20.88 -5.41
N LEU A 15 -10.61 19.75 -6.01
CA LEU A 15 -11.68 19.66 -7.02
C LEU A 15 -13.08 19.96 -6.47
N GLU A 16 -13.30 19.72 -5.18
CA GLU A 16 -14.59 20.01 -4.52
C GLU A 16 -14.90 21.51 -4.42
N ASN A 17 -13.91 22.37 -4.66
CA ASN A 17 -14.10 23.82 -4.70
C ASN A 17 -15.04 24.23 -5.87
N LYS A 18 -16.28 24.59 -5.51
CA LYS A 18 -17.34 24.98 -6.45
C LYS A 18 -17.00 26.24 -7.25
N ASN A 19 -16.16 27.13 -6.72
CA ASN A 19 -15.79 28.41 -7.35
C ASN A 19 -14.60 28.29 -8.31
N MET A 20 -14.08 27.07 -8.53
CA MET A 20 -12.91 26.86 -9.39
C MET A 20 -13.27 26.90 -10.88
N HIS A 21 -12.48 27.63 -11.65
CA HIS A 21 -12.62 27.74 -13.11
C HIS A 21 -12.47 26.37 -13.79
N SER A 22 -13.21 26.15 -14.88
CA SER A 22 -13.27 24.86 -15.60
C SER A 22 -11.91 24.39 -16.09
N SER A 23 -11.08 25.29 -16.63
CA SER A 23 -9.71 24.96 -17.08
C SER A 23 -8.81 24.47 -15.93
N CYS A 24 -8.98 25.03 -14.72
CA CYS A 24 -8.26 24.56 -13.54
C CYS A 24 -8.76 23.20 -13.06
N LYS A 25 -10.07 22.94 -13.12
CA LYS A 25 -10.65 21.61 -12.84
C LYS A 25 -10.08 20.56 -13.78
N GLU A 26 -10.02 20.85 -15.08
CA GLU A 26 -9.47 19.93 -16.07
C GLU A 26 -7.98 19.62 -15.82
N ALA A 27 -7.18 20.65 -15.49
CA ALA A 27 -5.77 20.46 -15.15
C ALA A 27 -5.58 19.57 -13.92
N ILE A 28 -6.38 19.79 -12.86
CA ILE A 28 -6.31 18.97 -11.63
C ILE A 28 -6.76 17.53 -11.91
N SER A 29 -7.82 17.33 -12.71
CA SER A 29 -8.24 15.98 -13.10
C SER A 29 -7.15 15.22 -13.85
N LYS A 30 -6.40 15.89 -14.75
CA LYS A 30 -5.24 15.27 -15.43
C LYS A 30 -4.15 14.86 -14.44
N VAL A 31 -3.89 15.67 -13.42
CA VAL A 31 -2.92 15.33 -12.35
C VAL A 31 -3.39 14.10 -11.57
N ILE A 32 -4.68 14.02 -11.21
CA ILE A 32 -5.24 12.86 -10.50
C ILE A 32 -5.07 11.59 -11.33
N LEU A 33 -5.42 11.64 -12.62
CA LEU A 33 -5.25 10.50 -13.53
C LEU A 33 -3.79 10.05 -13.61
N ALA A 34 -2.85 10.99 -13.74
CA ALA A 34 -1.42 10.67 -13.77
C ALA A 34 -0.92 10.03 -12.46
N ILE A 35 -1.46 10.45 -11.30
CA ILE A 35 -1.14 9.84 -10.01
C ILE A 35 -1.74 8.42 -9.93
N GLU A 36 -2.96 8.21 -10.43
CA GLU A 36 -3.60 6.89 -10.46
C GLU A 36 -2.83 5.90 -11.33
N GLU A 37 -2.39 6.32 -12.52
CA GLU A 37 -1.57 5.50 -13.40
C GLU A 37 -0.25 5.09 -12.72
N GLN A 38 0.43 6.03 -12.07
CA GLN A 38 1.67 5.74 -11.33
C GLN A 38 1.43 4.74 -10.18
N ILE A 39 0.31 4.84 -9.46
CA ILE A 39 -0.05 3.88 -8.42
C ILE A 39 -0.24 2.49 -9.02
N ILE A 40 -0.95 2.37 -10.15
CA ILE A 40 -1.20 1.08 -10.82
C ILE A 40 0.13 0.45 -11.28
N VAL A 41 1.02 1.24 -11.87
CA VAL A 41 2.34 0.75 -12.31
C VAL A 41 3.14 0.23 -11.13
N LEU A 42 3.22 0.99 -10.03
CA LEU A 42 3.93 0.57 -8.82
C LEU A 42 3.32 -0.69 -8.19
N GLU A 43 1.99 -0.80 -8.14
CA GLU A 43 1.31 -2.01 -7.65
C GLU A 43 1.64 -3.22 -8.52
N LYS A 44 1.74 -3.04 -9.83
CA LYS A 44 2.14 -4.12 -10.75
C LYS A 44 3.59 -4.55 -10.53
N GLU A 45 4.52 -3.60 -10.40
CA GLU A 45 5.94 -3.90 -10.13
C GLU A 45 6.12 -4.66 -8.81
N ILE A 46 5.39 -4.26 -7.76
CA ILE A 46 5.36 -4.95 -6.47
C ILE A 46 4.84 -6.39 -6.64
N ASN A 47 3.73 -6.57 -7.36
CA ASN A 47 3.15 -7.89 -7.60
C ASN A 47 4.11 -8.80 -8.38
N GLU A 48 4.75 -8.26 -9.41
CA GLU A 48 5.76 -8.98 -10.20
C GLU A 48 6.94 -9.40 -9.32
N HIS A 49 7.45 -8.48 -8.48
CA HIS A 49 8.52 -8.78 -7.54
C HIS A 49 8.12 -9.92 -6.58
N ILE A 50 6.94 -9.85 -5.96
CA ILE A 50 6.45 -10.89 -5.04
C ILE A 50 6.27 -12.23 -5.76
N ASN A 51 5.77 -12.23 -6.99
CA ASN A 51 5.57 -13.45 -7.77
C ASN A 51 6.90 -14.09 -8.21
N ASN A 52 7.95 -13.30 -8.42
CA ASN A 52 9.29 -13.80 -8.75
C ASN A 52 9.96 -14.52 -7.57
N TYR A 53 9.47 -14.31 -6.34
CA TYR A 53 9.98 -14.95 -5.13
C TYR A 53 8.90 -15.79 -4.44
N PRO A 54 8.87 -17.13 -4.67
CA PRO A 54 7.84 -18.01 -4.12
C PRO A 54 7.67 -17.93 -2.59
N HIS A 55 8.75 -17.66 -1.86
CA HIS A 55 8.71 -17.48 -0.41
C HIS A 55 7.92 -16.21 -0.01
N LEU A 56 8.12 -15.08 -0.69
CA LEU A 56 7.38 -13.84 -0.44
C LEU A 56 5.89 -14.03 -0.75
N LYS A 57 5.58 -14.70 -1.86
CA LYS A 57 4.19 -15.01 -2.23
C LYS A 57 3.48 -15.83 -1.16
N ASN A 58 4.14 -16.87 -0.64
CA ASN A 58 3.57 -17.69 0.44
C ASN A 58 3.36 -16.87 1.72
N MET A 59 4.27 -15.97 2.06
CA MET A 59 4.11 -15.08 3.23
C MET A 59 2.93 -14.13 3.07
N VAL A 60 2.76 -13.52 1.90
CA VAL A 60 1.62 -12.63 1.61
C VAL A 60 0.29 -13.39 1.66
N GLU A 61 0.22 -14.58 1.05
CA GLU A 61 -1.00 -15.40 1.09
C GLU A 61 -1.34 -15.88 2.51
N ASN A 62 -0.33 -16.26 3.30
CA ASN A 62 -0.54 -16.63 4.70
C ASN A 62 -1.09 -15.45 5.52
N LEU A 63 -0.55 -14.24 5.34
CA LEU A 63 -1.05 -13.04 6.02
C LEU A 63 -2.50 -12.71 5.63
N LYS A 64 -2.87 -12.91 4.37
CA LYS A 64 -4.25 -12.69 3.89
C LYS A 64 -5.27 -13.64 4.51
N THR A 65 -4.86 -14.78 5.07
CA THR A 65 -5.78 -15.67 5.80
C THR A 65 -6.27 -15.07 7.12
N ILE A 66 -5.58 -14.05 7.65
CA ILE A 66 -5.96 -13.36 8.87
C ILE A 66 -7.10 -12.38 8.56
N LYS A 67 -8.22 -12.54 9.26
CA LYS A 67 -9.39 -11.67 9.12
C LYS A 67 -9.01 -10.21 9.40
N GLY A 68 -9.21 -9.34 8.40
CA GLY A 68 -8.90 -7.90 8.49
C GLY A 68 -7.59 -7.48 7.82
N ILE A 69 -6.78 -8.42 7.31
CA ILE A 69 -5.57 -8.11 6.54
C ILE A 69 -5.89 -8.15 5.04
N GLY A 70 -5.79 -7.00 4.37
CA GLY A 70 -5.88 -6.89 2.92
C GLY A 70 -4.54 -7.15 2.21
N TYR A 71 -4.57 -7.31 0.89
CA TYR A 71 -3.38 -7.58 0.08
C TYR A 71 -2.25 -6.58 0.30
N LEU A 72 -2.54 -5.28 0.15
CA LEU A 72 -1.57 -4.20 0.34
C LEU A 72 -0.97 -4.16 1.75
N THR A 73 -1.79 -4.50 2.75
CA THR A 73 -1.36 -4.60 4.14
C THR A 73 -0.40 -5.77 4.35
N ALA A 74 -0.71 -6.93 3.77
CA ALA A 74 0.19 -8.10 3.81
C ALA A 74 1.53 -7.81 3.10
N VAL A 75 1.49 -7.13 1.96
CA VAL A 75 2.69 -6.70 1.24
C VAL A 75 3.54 -5.74 2.07
N ALA A 76 2.93 -4.73 2.71
CA ALA A 76 3.65 -3.77 3.54
C ALA A 76 4.37 -4.45 4.71
N VAL A 77 3.72 -5.41 5.36
CA VAL A 77 4.35 -6.22 6.42
C VAL A 77 5.55 -6.99 5.89
N VAL A 78 5.42 -7.65 4.74
CA VAL A 78 6.54 -8.40 4.13
C VAL A 78 7.68 -7.49 3.70
N ALA A 79 7.39 -6.26 3.26
CA ALA A 79 8.41 -5.28 2.86
C ALA A 79 9.19 -4.68 4.04
N GLU A 80 8.55 -4.51 5.21
CA GLU A 80 9.18 -4.00 6.43
C GLU A 80 9.86 -5.10 7.27
N MET A 81 9.74 -6.35 6.83
CA MET A 81 10.26 -7.48 7.59
C MET A 81 11.78 -7.61 7.48
N PRO A 82 12.46 -7.95 8.60
CA PRO A 82 13.80 -8.52 8.55
C PRO A 82 13.81 -9.81 7.73
N SER A 83 14.99 -10.26 7.26
CA SER A 83 15.14 -11.52 6.51
C SER A 83 14.33 -12.64 7.16
N VAL A 84 13.68 -13.48 6.34
CA VAL A 84 12.83 -14.59 6.79
C VAL A 84 13.59 -15.56 7.71
N ASP A 85 14.92 -15.61 7.55
CA ASP A 85 15.85 -16.38 8.39
C ASP A 85 15.87 -15.93 9.87
N ASN A 86 15.33 -14.75 10.18
CA ASN A 86 15.25 -14.22 11.54
C ASN A 86 14.02 -14.71 12.32
N PHE A 87 13.17 -15.56 11.73
CA PHE A 87 11.96 -16.07 12.37
C PHE A 87 11.96 -17.60 12.45
N ASP A 88 11.99 -18.13 13.68
CA ASP A 88 12.02 -19.57 13.93
C ASP A 88 10.69 -20.27 13.61
N ASN A 89 9.58 -19.53 13.65
CA ASN A 89 8.25 -20.09 13.41
C ASN A 89 7.20 -19.05 13.00
N ALA A 90 6.12 -19.54 12.40
CA ALA A 90 4.98 -18.73 11.93
C ALA A 90 4.28 -17.91 13.04
N LYS A 91 4.42 -18.27 14.33
CA LYS A 91 3.83 -17.49 15.42
C LYS A 91 4.64 -16.23 15.73
N GLN A 92 5.97 -16.31 15.72
CA GLN A 92 6.84 -15.13 15.85
C GLN A 92 6.58 -14.16 14.69
N PHE A 93 6.42 -14.69 13.49
CA PHE A 93 6.01 -13.94 12.31
C PHE A 93 4.67 -13.21 12.51
N THR A 94 3.62 -13.93 12.92
CA THR A 94 2.30 -13.33 13.17
C THR A 94 2.34 -12.28 14.29
N ALA A 95 3.15 -12.49 15.33
CA ALA A 95 3.33 -11.52 16.41
C ALA A 95 4.04 -10.24 15.94
N PHE A 96 5.07 -10.37 15.09
CA PHE A 96 5.74 -9.22 14.47
C PHE A 96 4.80 -8.47 13.53
N ALA A 97 4.08 -9.19 12.67
CA ALA A 97 3.08 -8.61 11.79
C ALA A 97 2.01 -7.87 12.58
N ALA A 98 1.42 -8.49 13.60
CA ALA A 98 0.41 -7.87 14.46
C ALA A 98 0.94 -6.62 15.16
N ARG A 99 2.18 -6.67 15.69
CA ARG A 99 2.81 -5.50 16.31
C ARG A 99 3.03 -4.38 15.30
N THR A 100 3.59 -4.67 14.12
CA THR A 100 3.83 -3.69 13.05
C THR A 100 2.53 -3.06 12.58
N LEU A 101 1.48 -3.87 12.42
CA LEU A 101 0.13 -3.41 12.09
C LEU A 101 -0.46 -2.51 13.19
N SER A 102 -0.29 -2.87 14.45
CA SER A 102 -0.72 -2.01 15.57
C SER A 102 0.04 -0.69 15.63
N ILE A 103 1.33 -0.66 15.32
CA ILE A 103 2.13 0.57 15.34
C ILE A 103 1.79 1.46 14.12
N GLY A 104 1.59 0.86 12.94
CA GLY A 104 1.19 1.58 11.72
C GLY A 104 -0.22 2.16 11.78
N ILE A 105 -1.10 1.61 12.63
CA ILE A 105 -2.43 2.18 12.92
C ILE A 105 -2.36 3.35 13.92
N VAL A 106 -1.35 3.39 14.81
CA VAL A 106 -1.19 4.42 15.85
C VAL A 106 -0.32 5.60 15.41
N SER A 107 0.42 5.48 14.30
CA SER A 107 1.26 6.56 13.78
C SER A 107 0.63 7.37 12.62
N LYS A 108 -0.70 7.30 12.44
CA LYS A 108 -1.45 8.17 11.51
C LYS A 108 -2.29 9.19 12.25
#